data_AF-A0AAD9J0B6-F1
#
_entry.id   AF-A0AAD9J0B6-F1
#
_cell.length_a   1.000
_cell.length_b   1.000
_cell.length_c   1.000
_cell.angle_alpha   90.00
_cell.angle_beta   90.00
_cell.angle_gamma   90.00
#
_symmetry.space_group_name_H-M   'P 1'
#
loop_
_entity.id
_entity.type
_entity.pdbx_description
1 polymer ?
#
loop_
_entity_poly.entity_id
_entity_poly.type
_entity_poly.pdbx_seq_one_letter_code
_entity_poly.pdbx_strand_id
1 'polypeptide(L)'
;MALTTQEGIVSSQVYKDAGCGSSRSPWVISGLPGQRIKLAIIDFGSEIVKLENKTGPYSRYGYIQDGREKIEFHADVERERFLYESKTNKLEIELENADNTPGFLIKFQIMNELTPIRIWERPLPDLPDKPLASDTTETYPGTKRGRTPGDGDEAVGVCGLKEGGTLQSHESTNICT
;
A
#
# COMPACT_ATOMS: atom_id res chain seq x y z
N MET A 1 0.00 9.45 -11.90
CA MET A 1 0.56 8.08 -11.91
C MET A 1 0.02 7.34 -10.69
N ALA A 2 -0.43 6.09 -10.84
CA ALA A 2 -0.97 5.31 -9.73
C ALA A 2 0.09 4.34 -9.17
N LEU A 3 0.26 4.33 -7.85
CA LEU A 3 1.13 3.44 -7.09
C LEU A 3 0.29 2.30 -6.55
N THR A 4 0.56 1.08 -7.00
CA THR A 4 -0.24 -0.12 -6.68
C THR A 4 0.57 -1.19 -5.95
N THR A 5 1.82 -0.90 -5.59
CA THR A 5 2.66 -1.83 -4.82
C THR A 5 2.15 -1.96 -3.39
N GLN A 6 2.34 -3.12 -2.77
CA GLN A 6 1.87 -3.37 -1.40
C GLN A 6 2.48 -2.39 -0.39
N GLU A 7 3.71 -1.96 -0.62
CA GLU A 7 4.37 -0.90 0.13
C GLU A 7 5.25 -0.09 -0.81
N GLY A 8 5.64 1.09 -0.38
CA GLY A 8 6.55 1.93 -1.15
C GLY A 8 6.91 3.22 -0.46
N ILE A 9 7.85 3.92 -1.08
CA ILE A 9 8.36 5.21 -0.64
C ILE A 9 8.30 6.16 -1.83
N VAL A 10 7.74 7.35 -1.61
CA VAL A 10 7.76 8.47 -2.53
C VAL A 10 8.64 9.54 -1.90
N SER A 11 9.71 9.92 -2.58
CA SER A 11 10.62 10.95 -2.08
C SER A 11 11.02 11.92 -3.16
N SER A 12 11.11 13.20 -2.78
CA SER A 12 11.71 14.25 -3.61
C SER A 12 13.15 13.91 -4.05
N GLN A 13 13.93 13.19 -3.23
CA GLN A 13 15.31 12.85 -3.56
C GLN A 13 15.36 11.79 -4.67
N VAL A 14 14.52 10.76 -4.59
CA VAL A 14 14.41 9.72 -5.63
C VAL A 14 14.03 10.36 -6.98
N TYR A 15 13.15 11.36 -6.96
CA TYR A 15 12.85 12.16 -8.15
C TYR A 15 14.08 12.91 -8.68
N LYS A 16 14.80 13.65 -7.81
CA LYS A 16 16.01 14.39 -8.18
C LYS A 16 17.09 13.48 -8.77
N ASP A 17 17.28 12.30 -8.19
CA ASP A 17 18.32 11.35 -8.59
C ASP A 17 17.96 10.62 -9.90
N ALA A 18 16.69 10.22 -10.06
CA ALA A 18 16.26 9.48 -11.23
C ALA A 18 16.02 10.37 -12.47
N GLY A 19 15.92 11.69 -12.28
CA GLY A 19 15.59 12.65 -13.34
C GLY A 19 14.21 12.40 -13.98
N CYS A 20 13.35 11.63 -13.31
CA CYS A 20 12.04 11.25 -13.80
C CYS A 20 11.00 11.26 -12.67
N GLY A 21 9.79 11.73 -12.99
CA GLY A 21 8.72 11.97 -12.03
C GLY A 21 8.29 13.44 -12.03
N SER A 22 7.49 13.84 -11.04
CA SER A 22 7.10 15.23 -10.87
C SER A 22 7.11 15.57 -9.38
N SER A 23 7.66 16.73 -9.03
CA SER A 23 7.41 17.40 -7.74
C SER A 23 5.94 17.75 -7.62
N ARG A 24 5.32 18.13 -8.73
CA ARG A 24 3.91 18.54 -8.87
C ARG A 24 3.09 17.42 -9.47
N SER A 25 2.58 16.51 -8.66
CA SER A 25 1.48 15.68 -9.12
C SER A 25 0.72 15.19 -7.91
N PRO A 26 -0.61 15.07 -8.02
CA PRO A 26 -1.27 14.14 -7.14
C PRO A 26 -0.58 12.77 -7.26
N TRP A 27 -0.01 12.27 -6.16
CA TRP A 27 0.41 10.88 -6.07
C TRP A 27 -0.82 10.08 -5.71
N VAL A 28 -1.21 9.18 -6.60
CA VAL A 28 -2.37 8.33 -6.39
C VAL A 28 -1.89 6.98 -5.88
N ILE A 29 -2.25 6.59 -4.67
CA ILE A 29 -2.00 5.25 -4.13
C ILE A 29 -3.31 4.49 -4.21
N SER A 30 -3.30 3.33 -4.86
CA SER A 30 -4.51 2.54 -5.11
C SER A 30 -4.31 1.09 -4.68
N GLY A 31 -5.11 0.64 -3.73
CA GLY A 31 -5.29 -0.76 -3.38
C GLY A 31 -6.47 -1.40 -4.11
N LEU A 32 -6.54 -2.73 -4.04
CA LEU A 32 -7.68 -3.53 -4.46
C LEU A 32 -8.89 -3.31 -3.52
N PRO A 33 -10.11 -3.65 -3.95
CA PRO A 33 -11.29 -3.64 -3.07
C PRO A 33 -11.06 -4.47 -1.80
N GLY A 34 -11.42 -3.92 -0.64
CA GLY A 34 -11.18 -4.53 0.67
C GLY A 34 -9.79 -4.25 1.27
N GLN A 35 -8.95 -3.46 0.59
CA GLN A 35 -7.69 -2.98 1.13
C GLN A 35 -7.81 -1.54 1.65
N ARG A 36 -6.99 -1.22 2.67
CA ARG A 36 -6.78 0.14 3.18
C ARG A 36 -5.34 0.56 2.97
N ILE A 37 -5.08 1.86 3.08
CA ILE A 37 -3.78 2.46 2.85
C ILE A 37 -3.37 3.18 4.13
N LYS A 38 -2.26 2.73 4.72
CA LYS A 38 -1.58 3.44 5.79
C LYS A 38 -0.51 4.34 5.19
N LEU A 39 -0.58 5.61 5.54
CA LEU A 39 0.32 6.65 5.06
C LEU A 39 1.13 7.20 6.23
N ALA A 40 2.43 7.38 6.01
CA ALA A 40 3.33 8.07 6.89
C ALA A 40 4.08 9.14 6.10
N ILE A 41 3.81 10.40 6.37
CA ILE A 41 4.57 11.51 5.80
C ILE A 41 5.66 11.85 6.81
N ILE A 42 6.89 11.57 6.40
CA ILE A 42 8.10 11.65 7.21
C ILE A 42 8.94 12.77 6.64
N ASP A 43 9.56 13.56 7.51
CA ASP A 43 10.58 14.54 7.13
C ASP A 43 10.06 15.55 6.08
N PHE A 44 8.98 16.24 6.44
CA PHE A 44 8.53 17.44 5.75
C PHE A 44 9.00 18.65 6.55
N GLY A 45 10.18 19.15 6.24
CA GLY A 45 10.57 20.48 6.70
C GLY A 45 10.06 21.49 5.70
N SER A 46 9.34 22.53 6.12
CA SER A 46 9.51 23.78 5.39
C SER A 46 10.87 24.31 5.82
N GLU A 47 11.82 24.51 4.89
CA GLU A 47 12.65 25.69 5.07
C GLU A 47 11.60 26.78 5.21
N ILE A 48 11.54 27.39 6.40
CA ILE A 48 10.71 28.56 6.61
C ILE A 48 11.33 29.58 5.67
N VAL A 49 10.96 29.50 4.39
CA VAL A 49 10.92 30.64 3.50
C VAL A 49 10.10 31.57 4.34
N LYS A 50 10.78 32.52 4.97
CA LYS A 50 10.19 33.60 5.74
C LYS A 50 9.27 34.28 4.75
N LEU A 51 8.08 33.76 4.59
CA LEU A 51 6.97 34.40 3.94
C LEU A 51 6.61 35.45 4.97
N GLU A 52 7.32 36.57 4.91
CA GLU A 52 7.30 37.68 5.86
C GLU A 52 5.90 38.29 6.10
N ASN A 53 4.84 37.72 5.54
CA ASN A 53 3.49 38.28 5.56
C ASN A 53 2.34 37.28 5.83
N LYS A 54 2.60 36.02 6.25
CA LYS A 54 1.51 35.13 6.69
C LYS A 54 1.47 35.07 8.21
N THR A 55 0.52 35.80 8.80
CA THR A 55 0.22 35.90 10.24
C THR A 55 -0.38 34.63 10.87
N GLY A 56 -0.09 33.44 10.33
CA GLY A 56 -0.56 32.16 10.84
C GLY A 56 0.60 31.29 11.33
N PRO A 57 0.45 30.53 12.43
CA PRO A 57 1.54 29.76 13.02
C PRO A 57 2.04 28.59 12.16
N TYR A 58 1.28 28.16 11.13
CA TYR A 58 1.66 27.01 10.30
C TYR A 58 1.34 27.25 8.82
N SER A 59 2.31 26.99 7.95
CA SER A 59 2.08 26.97 6.50
C SER A 59 1.52 25.61 6.10
N ARG A 60 0.42 25.61 5.36
CA ARG A 60 -0.12 24.37 4.76
C ARG A 60 0.96 23.75 3.88
N TYR A 61 1.21 22.45 4.06
CA TYR A 61 2.20 21.72 3.29
C TYR A 61 1.56 20.90 2.18
N GLY A 62 0.35 20.39 2.40
CA GLY A 62 -0.39 19.65 1.40
C GLY A 62 -1.73 19.15 1.90
N TYR A 63 -2.35 18.29 1.11
CA TYR A 63 -3.56 17.60 1.50
C TYR A 63 -3.62 16.17 0.96
N ILE A 64 -4.41 15.35 1.63
CA ILE A 64 -4.75 13.99 1.26
C ILE A 64 -6.24 13.98 0.92
N GLN A 65 -6.57 13.55 -0.29
CA GLN A 65 -7.92 13.30 -0.73
C GLN A 65 -8.23 11.80 -0.56
N ASP A 66 -9.17 11.48 0.31
CA ASP A 66 -9.65 10.12 0.58
C ASP A 66 -11.15 10.04 0.28
N GLY A 67 -11.49 9.58 -0.93
CA GLY A 67 -12.85 9.63 -1.45
C GLY A 67 -13.37 11.07 -1.55
N ARG A 68 -14.32 11.46 -0.70
CA ARG A 68 -14.89 12.83 -0.66
C ARG A 68 -14.25 13.71 0.42
N GLU A 69 -13.46 13.11 1.31
CA GLU A 69 -12.82 13.82 2.41
C GLU A 69 -11.48 14.39 1.97
N LYS A 70 -11.21 15.63 2.38
CA LYS A 70 -9.94 16.33 2.14
C LYS A 70 -9.30 16.62 3.49
N ILE A 71 -8.14 16.02 3.73
CA ILE A 71 -7.39 16.12 4.99
C ILE A 71 -6.18 17.01 4.73
N GLU A 72 -6.10 18.15 5.41
CA GLU A 72 -4.96 19.05 5.32
C GLU A 72 -3.87 18.62 6.31
N PHE A 73 -2.61 18.75 5.89
CA PHE A 73 -1.49 18.62 6.80
C PHE A 73 -0.54 19.80 6.62
N HIS A 74 0.02 20.23 7.73
CA HIS A 74 0.78 21.47 7.83
C HIS A 74 2.25 21.15 8.06
N ALA A 75 3.14 22.01 7.58
CA ALA A 75 4.54 21.95 7.96
C ALA A 75 4.72 22.61 9.31
N ASP A 76 5.45 21.94 10.19
CA ASP A 76 5.96 22.52 11.42
C ASP A 76 7.47 22.78 11.29
N VAL A 77 8.02 23.53 12.24
CA VAL A 77 9.44 23.89 12.36
C VAL A 77 10.29 22.64 12.65
N GLU A 78 9.71 21.65 13.32
CA GLU A 78 10.36 20.37 13.60
C GLU A 78 9.98 19.31 12.56
N ARG A 79 10.89 18.35 12.33
CA ARG A 79 10.63 17.22 11.44
C ARG A 79 9.55 16.32 12.04
N GLU A 80 8.31 16.59 11.71
CA GLU A 80 7.18 15.81 12.21
C GLU A 80 6.93 14.55 11.39
N ARG A 81 6.17 13.63 12.01
CA ARG A 81 5.63 12.43 11.38
C ARG A 81 4.12 12.52 11.38
N PHE A 82 3.53 12.73 10.21
CA PHE A 82 2.10 12.67 10.05
C PHE A 82 1.69 11.24 9.68
N LEU A 83 0.82 10.63 10.47
CA LEU A 83 0.30 9.28 10.26
C LEU A 83 -1.18 9.34 9.91
N TYR A 84 -1.57 8.67 8.84
CA TYR A 84 -2.94 8.61 8.37
C TYR A 84 -3.32 7.21 7.91
N GLU A 85 -4.56 6.81 8.17
CA GLU A 85 -5.13 5.55 7.71
C GLU A 85 -6.37 5.82 6.89
N SER A 86 -6.40 5.30 5.67
CA SER A 86 -7.48 5.56 4.74
C SER A 86 -8.78 4.85 5.12
N LYS A 87 -9.89 5.46 4.74
CA LYS A 87 -11.24 4.92 4.75
C LYS A 87 -11.58 4.25 3.42
N THR A 88 -10.91 4.64 2.33
CA THR A 88 -11.07 4.02 1.01
C THR A 88 -9.82 3.27 0.57
N ASN A 89 -9.92 2.54 -0.54
CA ASN A 89 -8.79 1.88 -1.18
C ASN A 89 -8.01 2.80 -2.14
N LYS A 90 -8.26 4.12 -2.13
CA LYS A 90 -7.59 5.07 -3.02
C LYS A 90 -7.28 6.37 -2.28
N LEU A 91 -6.00 6.73 -2.21
CA LEU A 91 -5.55 8.03 -1.72
C LEU A 91 -4.96 8.85 -2.84
N GLU A 92 -5.24 10.14 -2.83
CA GLU A 92 -4.61 11.12 -3.70
C GLU A 92 -3.93 12.17 -2.84
N ILE A 93 -2.61 12.30 -2.98
CA ILE A 93 -1.79 13.17 -2.13
C ILE A 93 -1.29 14.31 -2.99
N GLU A 94 -1.54 15.54 -2.56
CA GLU A 94 -1.05 16.74 -3.25
C GLU A 94 -0.23 17.60 -2.29
N LEU A 95 0.96 17.99 -2.73
CA LEU A 95 1.87 18.86 -1.97
C LEU A 95 1.76 20.30 -2.49
N GLU A 96 1.50 21.23 -1.58
CA GLU A 96 1.48 22.65 -1.87
C GLU A 96 2.93 23.16 -1.93
N ASN A 97 3.29 23.86 -3.01
CA ASN A 97 4.65 24.40 -3.23
C ASN A 97 5.77 23.33 -3.33
N ALA A 98 5.51 22.20 -3.99
CA ALA A 98 6.48 21.13 -4.15
C ALA A 98 7.83 21.53 -4.81
N ASP A 99 7.90 22.67 -5.48
CA ASP A 99 9.17 23.16 -6.08
C ASP A 99 10.05 23.90 -5.06
N ASN A 100 9.47 24.39 -3.97
CA ASN A 100 10.15 25.18 -2.94
C ASN A 100 10.30 24.41 -1.61
N THR A 101 9.87 23.15 -1.55
CA THR A 101 10.04 22.33 -0.34
C THR A 101 11.42 21.66 -0.36
N PRO A 102 12.21 21.76 0.74
CA PRO A 102 13.59 21.22 0.81
C PRO A 102 13.65 19.71 0.60
N GLY A 103 12.54 19.02 0.84
CA GLY A 103 12.31 17.65 0.44
C GLY A 103 11.09 17.08 1.15
N PHE A 104 10.66 15.91 0.71
CA PHE A 104 9.64 15.10 1.38
C PHE A 104 10.00 13.62 1.32
N LEU A 105 9.51 12.85 2.30
CA LEU A 105 9.58 11.41 2.34
C LEU A 105 8.22 10.83 2.76
N ILE A 106 7.45 10.34 1.80
CA ILE A 106 6.16 9.69 2.05
C ILE A 106 6.36 8.18 1.99
N LYS A 107 6.06 7.48 3.08
CA LYS A 107 5.98 6.02 3.11
C LYS A 107 4.52 5.59 3.10
N PHE A 108 4.19 4.58 2.31
CA PHE A 108 2.86 4.01 2.31
C PHE A 108 2.89 2.49 2.40
N GLN A 109 1.82 1.93 2.93
CA GLN A 109 1.59 0.51 3.03
C GLN A 109 0.10 0.22 2.78
N ILE A 110 -0.18 -0.59 1.78
CA ILE A 110 -1.49 -1.16 1.53
C ILE A 110 -1.66 -2.32 2.50
N MET A 111 -2.78 -2.34 3.22
CA MET A 111 -3.12 -3.35 4.21
C MET A 111 -4.37 -4.08 3.73
N ASN A 112 -4.36 -5.40 3.80
CA ASN A 112 -5.61 -6.15 3.66
C ASN A 112 -6.42 -5.87 4.90
N GLU A 113 -7.55 -5.18 4.75
CA GLU A 113 -8.60 -5.32 5.74
C GLU A 113 -9.11 -6.74 5.53
N LEU A 114 -8.56 -7.68 6.29
CA LEU A 114 -9.35 -8.84 6.65
C LEU A 114 -10.54 -8.27 7.42
N THR A 115 -11.55 -7.77 6.72
CA THR A 115 -12.88 -7.83 7.26
C THR A 115 -12.99 -9.28 7.70
N PRO A 116 -13.10 -9.59 9.00
CA PRO A 116 -13.50 -10.94 9.36
C PRO A 116 -14.71 -11.18 8.50
N ILE A 117 -14.64 -12.18 7.62
CA ILE A 117 -15.74 -12.49 6.72
C ILE A 117 -16.90 -12.66 7.69
N ARG A 118 -17.76 -11.64 7.80
CA ARG A 118 -19.10 -11.83 8.33
C ARG A 118 -19.71 -12.65 7.23
N ILE A 119 -19.43 -13.95 7.26
CA ILE A 119 -20.30 -14.96 6.72
C ILE A 119 -21.58 -14.53 7.39
N TRP A 120 -22.43 -13.84 6.62
CA TRP A 120 -23.73 -13.45 7.07
C TRP A 120 -24.24 -14.70 7.75
N GLU A 121 -24.42 -14.63 9.06
CA GLU A 121 -25.20 -15.60 9.79
C GLU A 121 -26.54 -15.53 9.09
N ARG A 122 -26.69 -16.29 8.00
CA ARG A 122 -27.99 -16.70 7.54
C ARG A 122 -28.59 -17.24 8.82
N PRO A 123 -29.73 -16.70 9.28
CA PRO A 123 -30.45 -17.32 10.37
C PRO A 123 -30.44 -18.81 10.06
N LEU A 124 -29.88 -19.61 10.96
CA LEU A 124 -29.88 -21.06 10.78
C LEU A 124 -31.32 -21.39 10.37
N PRO A 125 -31.56 -21.97 9.17
CA PRO A 125 -32.91 -22.32 8.80
C PRO A 125 -33.46 -23.15 9.95
N ASP A 126 -34.61 -22.76 10.48
CA ASP A 126 -35.22 -23.40 11.65
C ASP A 126 -35.13 -24.90 11.44
N LEU A 127 -34.24 -25.55 12.20
CA LEU A 127 -34.07 -26.98 12.13
C LEU A 127 -35.42 -27.54 12.54
N PRO A 128 -36.12 -28.27 11.67
CA PRO A 128 -37.36 -28.91 12.09
C PRO A 128 -37.02 -29.74 13.32
N ASP A 129 -37.83 -29.61 14.38
CA ASP A 129 -37.80 -30.44 15.59
C ASP A 129 -38.08 -31.89 15.19
N LYS A 130 -37.12 -32.51 14.52
CA LYS A 130 -37.18 -33.90 14.13
C LYS A 130 -36.73 -34.67 15.35
N PRO A 131 -37.62 -35.47 15.98
CA PRO A 131 -37.22 -36.30 17.10
C PRO A 131 -36.03 -37.16 16.65
N LEU A 132 -34.98 -37.16 17.48
CA LEU A 132 -33.81 -38.02 17.31
C LEU A 132 -34.31 -39.43 17.05
N ALA A 133 -34.14 -39.89 15.80
CA ALA A 133 -34.39 -41.27 15.46
C ALA A 133 -33.47 -42.11 16.35
N SER A 134 -34.08 -42.96 17.17
CA SER A 134 -33.39 -43.90 18.03
C SER A 134 -32.43 -44.73 17.19
N ASP A 135 -31.18 -44.63 17.59
CA ASP A 135 -29.98 -45.29 17.11
C ASP A 135 -30.27 -46.73 16.65
N THR A 136 -30.33 -46.92 15.34
CA THR A 136 -30.31 -48.25 14.72
C THR A 136 -28.88 -48.47 14.25
N THR A 137 -28.20 -49.33 15.00
CA THR A 137 -26.82 -49.75 14.80
C THR A 137 -26.69 -50.50 13.46
N GLU A 138 -26.59 -49.77 12.35
CA GLU A 138 -26.22 -50.38 11.08
C GLU A 138 -24.70 -50.55 11.02
N THR A 139 -24.31 -51.81 10.94
CA THR A 139 -22.93 -52.28 10.86
C THR A 139 -22.38 -51.94 9.48
N TYR A 140 -21.48 -50.96 9.40
CA TYR A 140 -20.79 -50.62 8.16
C TYR A 140 -19.90 -51.80 7.69
N PRO A 141 -20.06 -52.30 6.45
CA PRO A 141 -19.08 -53.20 5.86
C PRO A 141 -17.80 -52.43 5.52
N GLY A 142 -16.67 -52.93 6.03
CA GLY A 142 -15.36 -52.32 5.90
C GLY A 142 -14.91 -52.16 4.45
N THR A 143 -14.65 -50.91 4.06
CA THR A 143 -13.99 -50.57 2.80
C THR A 143 -12.51 -50.89 2.87
N LYS A 144 -12.09 -51.84 2.02
CA LYS A 144 -10.69 -52.25 1.84
C LYS A 144 -9.85 -51.06 1.36
N ARG A 145 -8.71 -50.86 2.04
CA ARG A 145 -7.63 -49.95 1.64
C ARG A 145 -7.06 -50.37 0.29
N GLY A 146 -7.29 -49.56 -0.74
CA GLY A 146 -6.48 -49.56 -1.96
C GLY A 146 -5.22 -48.73 -1.72
N ARG A 147 -4.05 -49.36 -1.82
CA ARG A 147 -2.75 -48.68 -1.92
C ARG A 147 -2.59 -48.16 -3.34
N THR A 148 -2.13 -46.93 -3.49
CA THR A 148 -1.50 -46.48 -4.74
C THR A 148 -0.06 -46.08 -4.41
N PRO A 149 0.95 -46.83 -4.89
CA PRO A 149 2.33 -46.40 -4.93
C PRO A 149 2.53 -45.48 -6.14
N GLY A 150 3.26 -44.38 -5.94
CA GLY A 150 3.57 -43.42 -6.99
C GLY A 150 4.67 -42.50 -6.54
N ASP A 151 5.85 -43.10 -6.34
CA ASP A 151 7.14 -42.40 -6.33
C ASP A 151 7.30 -41.62 -7.64
N GLY A 152 7.78 -40.39 -7.50
CA GLY A 152 7.98 -39.45 -8.59
C GLY A 152 9.00 -38.40 -8.17
N ASP A 153 10.24 -38.87 -8.07
CA ASP A 153 11.47 -38.14 -7.83
C ASP A 153 11.73 -36.98 -8.81
N GLU A 154 12.51 -36.03 -8.30
CA GLU A 154 13.49 -35.19 -8.99
C GLU A 154 13.07 -34.24 -10.12
N ALA A 155 13.22 -32.94 -9.85
CA ALA A 155 14.06 -32.09 -10.70
C ALA A 155 14.56 -30.86 -9.90
N VAL A 156 15.83 -30.92 -9.54
CA VAL A 156 16.62 -29.79 -9.03
C VAL A 156 16.87 -28.83 -10.20
N GLY A 157 16.28 -27.64 -10.16
CA GLY A 157 16.54 -26.56 -11.12
C GLY A 157 17.51 -25.53 -10.55
N VAL A 158 18.81 -25.81 -10.66
CA VAL A 158 19.87 -24.80 -10.48
C VAL A 158 19.96 -23.94 -11.73
N CYS A 159 19.57 -22.67 -11.63
CA CYS A 159 20.02 -21.59 -12.52
C CYS A 159 20.63 -20.55 -11.59
N GLY A 160 21.95 -20.39 -11.50
CA GLY A 160 22.83 -20.09 -12.61
C GLY A 160 23.14 -18.59 -12.56
N LEU A 161 24.12 -18.24 -11.72
CA LEU A 161 24.76 -16.92 -11.66
C LEU A 161 25.09 -16.41 -13.07
N LYS A 162 24.73 -15.16 -13.35
CA LYS A 162 25.49 -14.30 -14.26
C LYS A 162 25.73 -12.95 -13.58
N GLU A 163 26.86 -12.87 -12.89
CA GLU A 163 27.57 -11.60 -12.71
C GLU A 163 28.21 -11.24 -14.06
N GLY A 164 28.07 -9.99 -14.47
CA GLY A 164 28.77 -9.48 -15.66
C GLY A 164 28.00 -8.38 -16.36
N GLY A 165 28.30 -7.12 -16.01
CA GLY A 165 27.73 -5.96 -16.69
C GLY A 165 28.17 -4.64 -16.09
N THR A 166 29.46 -4.32 -16.16
CA THR A 166 29.94 -2.93 -16.05
C THR A 166 29.41 -2.16 -17.26
N LEU A 167 28.44 -1.26 -17.04
CA LEU A 167 27.95 -0.34 -18.06
C LEU A 167 28.43 1.08 -17.75
N GLN A 168 29.10 1.62 -18.76
CA GLN A 168 29.67 2.95 -18.84
C GLN A 168 28.63 4.04 -18.56
N SER A 169 29.05 5.03 -17.77
CA SER A 169 28.37 6.31 -17.63
C SER A 169 28.39 7.06 -18.96
N HIS A 170 27.24 7.14 -19.64
CA HIS A 170 27.00 8.11 -20.69
C HIS A 170 26.28 9.31 -20.07
N GLU A 171 26.98 10.46 -20.03
CA GLU A 171 26.35 11.77 -19.90
C GLU A 171 25.35 11.95 -21.04
N SER A 172 24.06 12.04 -20.70
CA SER A 172 23.01 12.48 -21.61
C SER A 172 22.49 13.81 -21.10
N THR A 173 22.83 14.87 -21.84
CA THR A 173 22.28 16.21 -21.68
C THR A 173 20.81 16.17 -22.08
N ASN A 174 19.90 16.12 -21.11
CA ASN A 174 18.48 16.27 -21.37
C ASN A 174 18.13 17.77 -21.44
N ILE A 175 17.87 18.25 -22.66
CA ILE A 175 17.10 19.46 -22.90
C ILE A 175 15.67 18.99 -23.20
N CYS A 176 14.75 19.21 -22.28
CA CYS A 176 13.31 19.14 -22.54
C CYS A 176 12.73 20.53 -22.26
N THR A 177 12.41 21.24 -23.35
CA THR A 177 11.45 22.36 -23.40
C THR A 177 10.01 21.86 -23.29
#